data_AF-A0A4R3ZME4-F1
#
_entry.id   AF-A0A4R3ZME4-F1
#
_cell.length_a   1.000
_cell.length_b   1.000
_cell.length_c   1.000
_cell.angle_alpha   90.00
_cell.angle_beta   90.00
_cell.angle_gamma   90.00
#
_symmetry.space_group_name_H-M   'P 1'
#
loop_
_entity.id
_entity.type
_entity.pdbx_description
1 polymer ?
#
loop_
_entity_poly.entity_id
_entity_poly.type
_entity_poly.pdbx_seq_one_letter_code
_entity_poly.pdbx_strand_id
1 'polypeptide(L)'
;MYEGPVQNLIDEFGKLPGIGPKSAQRLAFHLLQAEPESVERLRSALQAVVEGVTYCEVCGTVAAAERCRICSDPRRDPTLICVVEEPKDIEAIERTREFRGLYHVLGGALDPINGIGPNELRIAGLMRRVGAEVEGEEIAEIIIATDPNTTGEATSTYLARLLRPFPDLIVSRLASGLPMGADLEFADELTLGSALSGRRILSGGPAQPARSGGVLRPEQVDPAQPAVPAPDTGASAPADPAKDPEIGYPGTESETEEPRGISVPHRP
;
A
#
# COMPACT_ATOMS: atom_id res chain seq x y z
N MET A 1 -21.33 9.07 -35.15
CA MET A 1 -20.45 9.69 -36.18
C MET A 1 -19.75 8.61 -36.99
N TYR A 2 -19.52 7.42 -36.42
CA TYR A 2 -19.17 6.22 -37.18
C TYR A 2 -20.38 5.26 -37.21
N GLU A 3 -20.40 4.34 -38.17
CA GLU A 3 -21.45 3.33 -38.31
C GLU A 3 -20.83 1.93 -38.34
N GLY A 4 -21.61 0.93 -37.89
CA GLY A 4 -21.21 -0.47 -37.96
C GLY A 4 -20.06 -0.84 -37.01
N PRO A 5 -19.18 -1.77 -37.42
CA PRO A 5 -18.19 -2.40 -36.52
C PRO A 5 -17.26 -1.42 -35.80
N VAL A 6 -16.95 -0.28 -36.43
CA VAL A 6 -16.04 0.72 -35.86
C VAL A 6 -16.68 1.44 -34.66
N GLN A 7 -17.96 1.81 -34.76
CA GLN A 7 -18.66 2.46 -33.65
C GLN A 7 -18.78 1.50 -32.45
N ASN A 8 -19.12 0.24 -32.71
CA ASN A 8 -19.19 -0.78 -31.65
C ASN A 8 -17.86 -0.93 -30.90
N LEU A 9 -16.74 -0.96 -31.63
CA LEU A 9 -15.41 -1.07 -31.02
C LEU A 9 -15.05 0.14 -30.15
N ILE A 10 -15.43 1.35 -30.60
CA ILE A 10 -15.26 2.59 -29.83
C ILE A 10 -16.09 2.54 -28.54
N ASP A 11 -17.34 2.08 -28.65
CA ASP A 11 -18.25 2.02 -27.50
C ASP A 11 -17.77 0.99 -26.47
N GLU A 12 -17.29 -0.18 -26.90
CA GLU A 12 -16.73 -1.19 -25.98
C GLU A 12 -15.43 -0.71 -25.31
N PHE A 13 -14.51 -0.07 -26.05
CA PHE A 13 -13.31 0.50 -25.43
C PHE A 13 -13.62 1.65 -24.47
N GLY A 14 -14.67 2.44 -24.74
CA GLY A 14 -15.10 3.53 -23.87
C GLY A 14 -15.66 3.08 -22.52
N LYS A 15 -16.03 1.81 -22.36
CA LYS A 15 -16.47 1.24 -21.07
C LYS A 15 -15.31 0.88 -20.14
N LEU A 16 -14.09 0.78 -20.66
CA LEU A 16 -12.93 0.37 -19.88
C LEU A 16 -12.47 1.52 -18.95
N PRO A 17 -12.11 1.21 -17.69
CA PRO A 17 -11.65 2.24 -16.75
C PRO A 17 -10.40 2.94 -17.29
N GLY A 18 -10.39 4.28 -17.25
CA GLY A 18 -9.28 5.10 -17.73
C GLY A 18 -9.27 5.37 -19.23
N ILE A 19 -10.23 4.85 -20.01
CA ILE A 19 -10.32 5.10 -21.46
C ILE A 19 -11.49 6.04 -21.76
N GLY A 20 -11.16 7.31 -22.05
CA GLY A 20 -12.15 8.28 -22.51
C GLY A 20 -12.50 8.14 -24.00
N PRO A 21 -13.56 8.82 -24.49
CA PRO A 21 -14.06 8.69 -25.86
C PRO A 21 -13.00 8.92 -26.95
N LYS A 22 -12.11 9.90 -26.74
CA LYS A 22 -11.00 10.19 -27.67
C LYS A 22 -9.97 9.06 -27.72
N SER A 23 -9.64 8.49 -26.56
CA SER A 23 -8.69 7.36 -26.47
C SER A 23 -9.30 6.10 -27.09
N ALA A 24 -10.58 5.82 -26.83
CA ALA A 24 -11.32 4.71 -27.42
C ALA A 24 -11.33 4.80 -28.96
N GLN A 25 -11.64 5.99 -29.51
CA GLN A 25 -11.55 6.25 -30.95
C GLN A 25 -10.15 5.98 -31.48
N ARG A 26 -9.10 6.50 -30.83
CA ARG A 26 -7.71 6.29 -31.25
C ARG A 26 -7.33 4.80 -31.29
N LEU A 27 -7.75 4.01 -30.30
CA LEU A 27 -7.51 2.57 -30.25
C LEU A 27 -8.26 1.82 -31.36
N ALA A 28 -9.52 2.18 -31.61
CA ALA A 28 -10.30 1.56 -32.68
C ALA A 28 -9.66 1.79 -34.07
N PHE A 29 -9.22 3.02 -34.35
CA PHE A 29 -8.55 3.34 -35.61
C PHE A 29 -7.14 2.73 -35.72
N HIS A 30 -6.43 2.54 -34.60
CA HIS A 30 -5.18 1.79 -34.59
C HIS A 30 -5.39 0.33 -35.03
N LEU A 31 -6.43 -0.34 -34.52
CA LEU A 31 -6.74 -1.72 -34.90
C LEU A 31 -7.21 -1.85 -36.35
N LEU A 32 -7.86 -0.83 -36.92
CA LEU A 32 -8.21 -0.81 -38.35
C LEU A 32 -6.98 -0.78 -39.28
N GLN A 33 -5.87 -0.23 -38.80
CA GLN A 33 -4.60 -0.14 -39.53
C GLN A 33 -3.64 -1.28 -39.19
N ALA A 34 -3.98 -2.12 -38.20
CA ALA A 34 -3.13 -3.22 -37.78
C ALA A 34 -3.24 -4.41 -38.74
N GLU A 35 -2.16 -5.19 -38.82
CA GLU A 35 -2.17 -6.46 -39.53
C GLU A 35 -3.25 -7.41 -38.96
N PRO A 36 -3.99 -8.16 -39.79
CA PRO A 36 -5.05 -9.06 -39.34
C PRO A 36 -4.60 -10.03 -38.24
N GLU A 37 -3.35 -10.49 -38.29
CA GLU A 37 -2.78 -11.39 -37.28
C GLU A 37 -2.70 -10.73 -35.90
N SER A 38 -2.41 -9.42 -35.82
CA SER A 38 -2.36 -8.69 -34.55
C SER A 38 -3.73 -8.55 -33.91
N VAL A 39 -4.76 -8.29 -34.72
CA VAL A 39 -6.16 -8.23 -34.27
C VAL A 39 -6.61 -9.60 -33.78
N GLU A 40 -6.23 -10.66 -34.48
CA GLU A 40 -6.57 -12.04 -34.10
C GLU A 40 -5.90 -12.47 -32.78
N ARG A 41 -4.64 -12.09 -32.56
CA ARG A 41 -3.96 -12.32 -31.27
C ARG A 41 -4.65 -11.59 -30.12
N LEU A 42 -5.09 -10.35 -30.32
CA LEU A 42 -5.85 -9.61 -29.30
C LEU A 42 -7.19 -10.28 -29.01
N ARG A 43 -7.93 -10.68 -30.05
CA ARG A 43 -9.19 -11.42 -29.91
C ARG A 43 -9.00 -12.71 -29.11
N SER A 44 -7.96 -13.47 -29.43
CA SER A 44 -7.62 -14.72 -28.74
C SER A 44 -7.26 -14.48 -27.27
N ALA A 45 -6.52 -13.40 -26.96
CA ALA A 45 -6.20 -13.04 -25.58
C ALA A 45 -7.44 -12.66 -24.75
N LEU A 46 -8.36 -11.89 -25.34
CA LEU A 46 -9.64 -11.56 -24.69
C LEU A 46 -10.50 -12.81 -24.47
N GLN A 47 -10.56 -13.68 -25.48
CA GLN A 47 -11.29 -14.94 -25.40
C GLN A 47 -10.73 -15.84 -24.30
N ALA A 48 -9.40 -15.94 -24.16
CA ALA A 48 -8.78 -16.73 -23.09
C ALA A 48 -9.15 -16.23 -21.68
N VAL A 49 -9.30 -14.91 -21.48
CA VAL A 49 -9.78 -14.36 -20.20
C VAL A 49 -11.22 -14.75 -19.93
N VAL A 50 -12.07 -14.77 -20.97
CA VAL A 50 -13.49 -15.17 -20.87
C VAL A 50 -13.63 -16.67 -20.61
N GLU A 51 -12.83 -17.50 -21.28
CA GLU A 51 -12.83 -18.97 -21.13
C GLU A 51 -12.38 -19.41 -19.73
N GLY A 52 -11.62 -18.56 -19.04
CA GLY A 52 -11.42 -18.66 -17.62
C GLY A 52 -9.99 -18.34 -17.22
N VAL A 53 -9.86 -17.34 -16.35
CA VAL A 53 -8.61 -17.12 -15.63
C VAL A 53 -8.48 -18.17 -14.54
N THR A 54 -7.45 -19.00 -14.63
CA THR A 54 -7.13 -19.96 -13.57
C THR A 54 -6.47 -19.26 -12.37
N TYR A 55 -6.82 -19.73 -11.17
CA TYR A 55 -6.26 -19.21 -9.93
C TYR A 55 -5.38 -20.27 -9.27
N CYS A 56 -4.30 -19.82 -8.66
CA CYS A 56 -3.43 -20.68 -7.87
C CYS A 56 -4.22 -21.29 -6.70
N GLU A 57 -4.16 -22.61 -6.55
CA GLU A 57 -4.87 -23.32 -5.47
C GLU A 57 -4.36 -22.98 -4.07
N VAL A 58 -3.09 -22.55 -3.97
CA VAL A 58 -2.40 -22.23 -2.70
C VAL A 58 -2.62 -20.78 -2.28
N CYS A 59 -2.40 -19.83 -3.18
CA CYS A 59 -2.39 -18.40 -2.82
C CYS A 59 -3.50 -17.58 -3.45
N GLY A 60 -4.31 -18.14 -4.35
CA GLY A 60 -5.44 -17.42 -4.97
C GLY A 60 -5.04 -16.34 -5.99
N THR A 61 -3.76 -16.19 -6.33
CA THR A 61 -3.34 -15.27 -7.41
C THR A 61 -3.68 -15.85 -8.79
N VAL A 62 -3.69 -15.02 -9.82
CA VAL A 62 -3.82 -15.46 -11.22
C VAL A 62 -2.63 -16.35 -11.59
N ALA A 63 -2.91 -17.53 -12.14
CA ALA A 63 -1.90 -18.51 -12.50
C ALA A 63 -2.20 -19.09 -13.88
N ALA A 64 -1.15 -19.51 -14.60
CA ALA A 64 -1.28 -20.21 -15.89
C ALA A 64 -1.37 -21.75 -15.72
N ALA A 65 -1.22 -22.24 -14.49
CA ALA A 65 -1.26 -23.64 -14.08
C ALA A 65 -1.86 -23.74 -12.67
N GLU A 66 -1.94 -24.95 -12.10
CA GLU A 66 -2.47 -25.19 -10.73
C GLU A 66 -1.74 -24.36 -9.65
N ARG A 67 -0.42 -24.16 -9.82
CA ARG A 67 0.42 -23.32 -8.96
C ARG A 67 0.97 -22.13 -9.74
N CYS A 68 0.98 -20.96 -9.11
CA CYS A 68 1.59 -19.77 -9.70
C CYS A 68 3.13 -19.85 -9.62
N ARG A 69 3.80 -19.04 -10.45
CA ARG A 69 5.27 -18.93 -10.50
C ARG A 69 5.93 -18.62 -9.16
N ILE A 70 5.22 -17.97 -8.24
CA ILE A 70 5.72 -17.60 -6.92
C ILE A 70 5.67 -18.81 -5.99
N CYS A 71 4.54 -19.51 -5.92
CA CYS A 71 4.41 -20.70 -5.07
C CYS A 71 5.26 -21.88 -5.54
N SER A 72 5.66 -21.89 -6.81
CA SER A 72 6.54 -22.92 -7.37
C SER A 72 8.03 -22.59 -7.29
N ASP A 73 8.41 -21.39 -6.81
CA ASP A 73 9.81 -20.97 -6.77
C ASP A 73 10.50 -21.45 -5.49
N PRO A 74 11.46 -22.41 -5.56
CA PRO A 74 12.10 -22.99 -4.38
C PRO A 74 13.07 -22.02 -3.68
N ARG A 75 13.32 -20.83 -4.25
CA ARG A 75 14.18 -19.80 -3.64
C ARG A 75 13.42 -18.93 -2.65
N ARG A 76 12.11 -19.11 -2.53
CA ARG A 76 11.25 -18.34 -1.65
C ARG A 76 11.11 -19.04 -0.31
N ASP A 77 10.95 -18.24 0.73
CA ASP A 77 10.76 -18.72 2.08
C ASP A 77 9.29 -19.13 2.28
N PRO A 78 9.00 -20.43 2.49
CA PRO A 78 7.63 -20.89 2.69
C PRO A 78 7.06 -20.51 4.06
N THR A 79 7.91 -20.15 5.03
CA THR A 79 7.52 -19.81 6.41
C THR A 79 6.97 -18.39 6.53
N LEU A 80 7.14 -17.57 5.49
CA LEU A 80 6.69 -16.17 5.44
C LEU A 80 5.52 -16.03 4.47
N ILE A 81 4.39 -15.49 4.93
CA ILE A 81 3.20 -15.24 4.10
C ILE A 81 2.81 -13.76 4.15
N CYS A 82 2.79 -13.10 3.00
CA CYS A 82 2.24 -11.76 2.84
C CYS A 82 0.79 -11.84 2.32
N VAL A 83 -0.16 -11.42 3.15
CA VAL A 83 -1.60 -11.41 2.83
C VAL A 83 -1.95 -10.08 2.15
N VAL A 84 -2.53 -10.13 0.97
CA VAL A 84 -2.94 -8.97 0.16
C VAL A 84 -4.40 -9.06 -0.26
N GLU A 85 -5.02 -7.94 -0.61
CA GLU A 85 -6.42 -7.89 -1.03
C GLU A 85 -6.59 -8.46 -2.44
N GLU A 86 -5.78 -8.00 -3.40
CA GLU A 86 -5.92 -8.33 -4.82
C GLU A 86 -4.60 -8.81 -5.47
N PRO A 87 -4.65 -9.52 -6.61
CA PRO A 87 -3.44 -9.98 -7.30
C PRO A 87 -2.48 -8.85 -7.73
N LYS A 88 -3.01 -7.64 -8.00
CA LYS A 88 -2.21 -6.47 -8.42
C LYS A 88 -1.27 -5.99 -7.31
N ASP A 89 -1.62 -6.21 -6.05
CA ASP A 89 -0.84 -5.77 -4.90
C ASP A 89 0.45 -6.58 -4.76
N ILE A 90 0.43 -7.84 -5.21
CA ILE A 90 1.63 -8.68 -5.34
C ILE A 90 2.65 -8.00 -6.23
N GLU A 91 2.24 -7.47 -7.39
CA GLU A 91 3.15 -6.80 -8.31
C GLU A 91 3.75 -5.52 -7.69
N ALA A 92 2.97 -4.78 -6.90
CA ALA A 92 3.48 -3.63 -6.17
C ALA A 92 4.59 -4.01 -5.20
N ILE A 93 4.41 -5.08 -4.42
CA ILE A 93 5.40 -5.56 -3.44
C ILE A 93 6.60 -6.19 -4.15
N GLU A 94 6.40 -7.03 -5.17
CA GLU A 94 7.48 -7.69 -5.91
C GLU A 94 8.43 -6.69 -6.58
N ARG A 95 7.92 -5.54 -7.04
CA ARG A 95 8.75 -4.46 -7.63
C ARG A 95 9.77 -3.89 -6.63
N THR A 96 9.53 -3.99 -5.33
CA THR A 96 10.48 -3.58 -4.30
C THR A 96 11.69 -4.51 -4.21
N ARG A 97 11.52 -5.79 -4.56
CA ARG A 97 12.50 -6.88 -4.38
C ARG A 97 12.95 -7.13 -2.93
N GLU A 98 12.27 -6.54 -1.95
CA GLU A 98 12.58 -6.69 -0.52
C GLU A 98 11.95 -7.94 0.10
N PHE A 99 10.81 -8.40 -0.43
CA PHE A 99 10.10 -9.56 0.09
C PHE A 99 10.44 -10.84 -0.68
N ARG A 100 10.76 -11.91 0.06
CA ARG A 100 11.09 -13.23 -0.51
C ARG A 100 10.20 -14.38 -0.03
N GLY A 101 9.13 -14.07 0.70
CA GLY A 101 8.15 -15.07 1.12
C GLY A 101 7.13 -15.40 0.04
N LEU A 102 6.07 -16.07 0.47
CA LEU A 102 4.89 -16.39 -0.32
C LEU A 102 3.77 -15.37 -0.12
N TYR A 103 2.79 -15.37 -1.01
CA TYR A 103 1.62 -14.49 -0.89
C TYR A 103 0.36 -15.26 -0.54
N HIS A 104 -0.68 -14.56 -0.12
CA HIS A 104 -2.05 -15.02 -0.07
C HIS A 104 -3.00 -13.89 -0.50
N VAL A 105 -3.83 -14.13 -1.52
CA VAL A 105 -4.77 -13.15 -2.06
C VAL A 105 -6.16 -13.42 -1.50
N LEU A 106 -6.69 -12.45 -0.75
CA LEU A 106 -8.02 -12.55 -0.14
C LEU A 106 -9.15 -12.47 -1.16
N GLY A 107 -8.95 -11.74 -2.26
CA GLY A 107 -9.99 -11.46 -3.25
C GLY A 107 -10.84 -10.24 -2.90
N GLY A 108 -10.26 -9.28 -2.16
CA GLY A 108 -10.92 -8.07 -1.67
C GLY A 108 -10.72 -7.84 -0.17
N ALA A 109 -11.53 -6.95 0.38
CA ALA A 109 -11.57 -6.61 1.80
C ALA A 109 -12.99 -6.79 2.37
N LEU A 110 -13.10 -6.85 3.69
CA LEU A 110 -14.39 -6.85 4.39
C LEU A 110 -15.12 -5.52 4.13
N ASP A 111 -16.34 -5.64 3.62
CA ASP A 111 -17.19 -4.49 3.32
C ASP A 111 -18.65 -4.80 3.68
N PRO A 112 -19.05 -4.54 4.93
CA PRO A 112 -20.43 -4.76 5.38
C PRO A 112 -21.47 -3.95 4.61
N ILE A 113 -21.10 -2.81 4.02
CA ILE A 113 -22.02 -1.94 3.28
C ILE A 113 -22.40 -2.60 1.97
N ASN A 114 -21.43 -3.21 1.29
CA ASN A 114 -21.64 -3.96 0.06
C ASN A 114 -21.95 -5.45 0.28
N GLY A 115 -22.13 -5.87 1.54
CA GLY A 115 -22.46 -7.25 1.90
C GLY A 115 -21.32 -8.25 1.72
N ILE A 116 -20.07 -7.79 1.66
CA ILE A 116 -18.88 -8.64 1.55
C ILE A 116 -18.41 -8.98 2.97
N GLY A 117 -18.65 -10.22 3.38
CA GLY A 117 -18.19 -10.77 4.65
C GLY A 117 -16.96 -11.66 4.52
N PRO A 118 -16.57 -12.34 5.61
CA PRO A 118 -15.41 -13.22 5.64
C PRO A 118 -15.51 -14.46 4.73
N ASN A 119 -16.73 -14.91 4.42
CA ASN A 119 -16.96 -16.12 3.62
C ASN A 119 -16.82 -15.85 2.12
N GLU A 120 -17.01 -14.60 1.71
CA GLU A 120 -16.82 -14.12 0.35
C GLU A 120 -15.33 -13.92 0.03
N LEU A 121 -14.48 -13.87 1.06
CA LEU A 121 -13.03 -13.76 0.97
C LEU A 121 -12.36 -15.13 1.15
N ARG A 122 -11.13 -15.26 0.66
CA ARG A 122 -10.33 -16.50 0.75
C ARG A 122 -9.69 -16.76 2.12
N ILE A 123 -10.27 -16.24 3.19
CA ILE A 123 -9.73 -16.34 4.56
C ILE A 123 -9.63 -17.80 5.01
N ALA A 124 -10.59 -18.65 4.66
CA ALA A 124 -10.52 -20.09 4.98
C ALA A 124 -9.29 -20.78 4.33
N GLY A 125 -8.88 -20.33 3.13
CA GLY A 125 -7.66 -20.80 2.48
C GLY A 125 -6.40 -20.40 3.24
N LEU A 126 -6.36 -19.17 3.78
CA LEU A 126 -5.28 -18.71 4.64
C LEU A 126 -5.19 -19.57 5.90
N MET A 127 -6.31 -19.78 6.60
CA MET A 127 -6.31 -20.56 7.85
C MET A 127 -5.85 -22.01 7.65
N ARG A 128 -6.19 -22.63 6.51
CA ARG A 128 -5.67 -23.95 6.16
C ARG A 128 -4.16 -23.97 5.99
N ARG A 129 -3.56 -22.88 5.49
CA ARG A 129 -2.10 -22.77 5.34
C ARG A 129 -1.41 -22.55 6.67
N VAL A 130 -2.01 -21.75 7.56
CA VAL A 130 -1.45 -21.50 8.91
C VAL A 130 -1.44 -22.77 9.75
N GLY A 131 -2.52 -23.57 9.68
CA GLY A 131 -2.61 -24.83 10.41
C GLY A 131 -1.90 -26.01 9.74
N ALA A 132 -1.20 -25.80 8.64
CA ALA A 132 -0.49 -26.86 7.92
C ALA A 132 1.03 -26.64 8.01
N GLU A 133 1.76 -27.74 8.13
CA GLU A 133 3.21 -27.73 7.94
C GLU A 133 3.52 -27.66 6.43
N VAL A 134 4.38 -26.71 6.05
CA VAL A 134 4.86 -26.55 4.67
C VAL A 134 6.31 -27.03 4.66
N GLU A 135 6.57 -28.12 3.95
CA GLU A 135 7.93 -28.71 3.84
C GLU A 135 8.54 -29.15 5.20
N GLY A 136 7.68 -29.46 6.18
CA GLY A 136 8.09 -29.85 7.54
C GLY A 136 8.35 -28.67 8.47
N GLU A 137 8.05 -27.44 8.03
CA GLU A 137 8.16 -26.22 8.84
C GLU A 137 6.77 -25.57 9.01
N GLU A 138 6.55 -24.96 10.18
CA GLU A 138 5.37 -24.15 10.45
C GLU A 138 5.55 -22.74 9.89
N ILE A 139 4.43 -22.04 9.63
CA ILE A 139 4.47 -20.63 9.22
C ILE A 139 4.97 -19.79 10.39
N ALA A 140 6.10 -19.13 10.20
CA ALA A 140 6.73 -18.27 11.20
C ALA A 140 6.10 -16.88 11.26
N GLU A 141 5.74 -16.30 10.10
CA GLU A 141 5.19 -14.95 10.04
C GLU A 141 4.08 -14.80 8.99
N ILE A 142 3.03 -14.07 9.40
CA ILE A 142 2.05 -13.47 8.51
C ILE A 142 2.19 -11.95 8.52
N ILE A 143 2.47 -11.40 7.35
CA ILE A 143 2.47 -9.96 7.08
C ILE A 143 1.12 -9.59 6.49
N ILE A 144 0.36 -8.74 7.17
CA ILE A 144 -0.90 -8.21 6.65
C ILE A 144 -0.61 -6.94 5.84
N ALA A 145 -0.78 -7.07 4.52
CA ALA A 145 -0.58 -6.03 3.52
C ALA A 145 -1.91 -5.65 2.84
N THR A 146 -2.94 -5.42 3.65
CA THR A 146 -4.21 -4.81 3.20
C THR A 146 -4.06 -3.30 3.06
N ASP A 147 -4.91 -2.67 2.27
CA ASP A 147 -4.86 -1.24 2.00
C ASP A 147 -5.04 -0.43 3.30
N PRO A 148 -4.37 0.73 3.43
CA PRO A 148 -4.51 1.61 4.60
C PRO A 148 -5.80 2.46 4.53
N ASN A 149 -6.92 1.83 4.16
CA ASN A 149 -8.25 2.43 4.10
C ASN A 149 -9.18 1.77 5.13
N THR A 150 -10.40 2.28 5.32
CA THR A 150 -11.31 1.79 6.37
C THR A 150 -11.62 0.29 6.26
N THR A 151 -11.84 -0.22 5.05
CA THR A 151 -12.15 -1.65 4.81
C THR A 151 -10.92 -2.53 5.02
N GLY A 152 -9.75 -2.09 4.57
CA GLY A 152 -8.47 -2.77 4.79
C GLY A 152 -8.06 -2.78 6.26
N GLU A 153 -8.28 -1.70 7.01
CA GLU A 153 -8.09 -1.63 8.47
C GLU A 153 -8.99 -2.61 9.22
N ALA A 154 -10.27 -2.68 8.84
CA ALA A 154 -11.22 -3.63 9.41
C ALA A 154 -10.79 -5.07 9.13
N THR A 155 -10.38 -5.35 7.89
CA THR A 155 -9.90 -6.67 7.45
C THR A 155 -8.63 -7.08 8.19
N SER A 156 -7.65 -6.19 8.32
CA SER A 156 -6.43 -6.44 9.07
C SER A 156 -6.70 -6.74 10.53
N THR A 157 -7.55 -5.93 11.18
CA THR A 157 -7.94 -6.16 12.58
C THR A 157 -8.66 -7.49 12.76
N TYR A 158 -9.53 -7.85 11.80
CA TYR A 158 -10.23 -9.13 11.80
C TYR A 158 -9.25 -10.31 11.68
N LEU A 159 -8.35 -10.27 10.69
CA LEU A 159 -7.33 -11.30 10.49
C LEU A 159 -6.41 -11.44 11.71
N ALA A 160 -5.95 -10.32 12.27
CA ALA A 160 -5.12 -10.34 13.46
C ALA A 160 -5.83 -11.03 14.63
N ARG A 161 -7.14 -10.79 14.84
CA ARG A 161 -7.92 -11.51 15.87
C ARG A 161 -8.07 -12.99 15.56
N LEU A 162 -8.26 -13.35 14.30
CA LEU A 162 -8.42 -14.74 13.88
C LEU A 162 -7.14 -15.56 14.04
N LEU A 163 -5.97 -14.91 13.89
CA LEU A 163 -4.66 -15.53 13.99
C LEU A 163 -4.09 -15.57 15.44
N ARG A 164 -4.69 -14.85 16.40
CA ARG A 164 -4.28 -14.88 17.82
C ARG A 164 -4.15 -16.27 18.46
N PRO A 165 -4.97 -17.28 18.10
CA PRO A 165 -4.85 -18.61 18.71
C PRO A 165 -3.56 -19.36 18.38
N PHE A 166 -2.73 -18.88 17.44
CA PHE A 166 -1.45 -19.48 17.07
C PHE A 166 -0.31 -18.79 17.83
N PRO A 167 0.20 -19.38 18.93
CA PRO A 167 1.07 -18.68 19.88
C PRO A 167 2.46 -18.36 19.33
N ASP A 168 2.99 -19.22 18.45
CA ASP A 168 4.34 -19.08 17.88
C ASP A 168 4.34 -18.33 16.54
N LEU A 169 3.16 -17.97 16.03
CA LEU A 169 2.99 -17.23 14.79
C LEU A 169 3.17 -15.73 15.02
N ILE A 170 4.13 -15.13 14.32
CA ILE A 170 4.28 -13.68 14.28
C ILE A 170 3.23 -13.12 13.31
N VAL A 171 2.44 -12.15 13.77
CA VAL A 171 1.53 -11.40 12.90
C VAL A 171 1.98 -9.95 12.87
N SER A 172 2.42 -9.51 11.70
CA SER A 172 2.88 -8.14 11.46
C SER A 172 1.96 -7.44 10.47
N ARG A 173 2.11 -6.12 10.39
CA ARG A 173 1.39 -5.27 9.44
C ARG A 173 2.39 -4.36 8.74
N LEU A 174 2.13 -4.06 7.47
CA LEU A 174 2.89 -3.02 6.78
C LEU A 174 2.84 -1.71 7.58
N ALA A 175 3.97 -1.00 7.60
CA ALA A 175 4.07 0.26 8.31
C ALA A 175 3.14 1.30 7.66
N SER A 176 2.39 2.03 8.50
CA SER A 176 1.62 3.20 8.08
C SER A 176 2.42 4.46 8.36
N GLY A 177 2.52 5.36 7.37
CA GLY A 177 3.23 6.62 7.55
C GLY A 177 3.46 7.39 6.26
N LEU A 178 4.41 8.31 6.31
CA LEU A 178 4.72 9.23 5.22
C LEU A 178 5.51 8.54 4.11
N PRO A 179 5.21 8.83 2.83
CA PRO A 179 6.02 8.35 1.73
C PRO A 179 7.39 9.05 1.73
N MET A 180 8.40 8.35 1.19
CA MET A 180 9.73 8.92 1.03
C MET A 180 9.70 10.15 0.11
N GLY A 181 10.30 11.25 0.54
CA GLY A 181 10.37 12.49 -0.23
C GLY A 181 9.11 13.38 -0.16
N ALA A 182 8.15 13.09 0.73
CA ALA A 182 7.07 14.02 1.03
C ALA A 182 7.49 15.09 2.04
N ASP A 183 7.05 16.32 1.81
CA ASP A 183 7.13 17.39 2.80
C ASP A 183 5.99 17.27 3.80
N LEU A 184 6.29 17.47 5.08
CA LEU A 184 5.33 17.34 6.18
C LEU A 184 4.14 18.28 6.03
N GLU A 185 4.33 19.46 5.45
CA GLU A 185 3.28 20.47 5.26
C GLU A 185 2.17 20.03 4.30
N PHE A 186 2.44 19.06 3.41
CA PHE A 186 1.49 18.55 2.43
C PHE A 186 0.89 17.20 2.83
N ALA A 187 1.29 16.64 3.98
CA ALA A 187 0.75 15.39 4.47
C ALA A 187 -0.59 15.61 5.17
N ASP A 188 -1.53 14.68 4.96
CA ASP A 188 -2.82 14.72 5.65
C ASP A 188 -2.67 14.36 7.14
N GLU A 189 -3.62 14.83 7.94
CA GLU A 189 -3.61 14.67 9.40
C GLU A 189 -3.64 13.21 9.85
N LEU A 190 -4.30 12.31 9.10
CA LEU A 190 -4.39 10.89 9.44
C LEU A 190 -3.05 10.18 9.19
N THR A 191 -2.39 10.49 8.07
CA THR A 191 -1.06 9.98 7.77
C THR A 191 -0.01 10.50 8.75
N LEU A 192 -0.04 11.80 9.08
CA LEU A 192 0.84 12.39 10.09
C LEU A 192 0.60 11.77 11.48
N GLY A 193 -0.66 11.61 11.88
CA GLY A 193 -1.02 10.95 13.13
C GLY A 193 -0.50 9.51 13.19
N SER A 194 -0.68 8.74 12.12
CA SER A 194 -0.16 7.38 12.00
C SER A 194 1.36 7.31 12.08
N ALA A 195 2.06 8.21 11.37
CA ALA A 195 3.52 8.30 11.40
C ALA A 195 4.05 8.67 12.79
N LEU A 196 3.37 9.58 13.51
CA LEU A 196 3.73 9.96 14.88
C LEU A 196 3.51 8.82 15.88
N SER A 197 2.39 8.11 15.76
CA SER A 197 2.08 6.94 16.59
C SER A 197 3.06 5.79 16.33
N GLY A 198 3.41 5.55 15.06
CA GLY A 198 4.35 4.50 14.62
C GLY A 198 5.82 4.89 14.64
N ARG A 199 6.19 6.03 15.27
CA ARG A 199 7.57 6.54 15.25
C ARG A 199 8.57 5.52 15.81
N ARG A 200 9.72 5.42 15.17
CA ARG A 200 10.83 4.55 15.58
C ARG A 200 11.80 5.30 16.47
N ILE A 201 12.21 4.69 17.59
CA ILE A 201 13.24 5.26 18.47
C ILE A 201 14.62 5.00 17.86
N LEU A 202 15.38 6.07 17.61
CA LEU A 202 16.74 5.97 17.03
C LEU A 202 17.84 5.94 18.09
N SER A 203 17.58 6.50 19.29
CA SER A 203 18.51 6.49 20.42
C SER A 203 17.74 6.61 21.74
N GLY A 204 18.10 5.79 22.74
CA GLY A 204 17.37 5.62 24.00
C GLY A 204 16.64 4.28 24.03
N GLY A 205 16.78 3.52 25.12
CA GLY A 205 16.12 2.21 25.29
C GLY A 205 14.59 2.32 25.19
N PRO A 206 13.88 1.19 24.97
CA PRO A 206 12.44 1.22 24.69
C PRO A 206 11.71 1.97 25.81
N ALA A 207 11.11 3.12 25.44
CA ALA A 207 10.18 3.81 26.32
C ALA A 207 9.05 2.83 26.61
N GLN A 208 8.96 2.39 27.87
CA GLN A 208 7.82 1.63 28.36
C GLN A 208 6.53 2.35 27.94
N PRO A 209 5.51 1.63 27.44
CA PRO A 209 4.26 2.26 27.06
C PRO A 209 3.75 3.03 28.28
N ALA A 210 3.56 4.35 28.11
CA ALA A 210 2.95 5.19 29.12
C ALA A 210 1.66 4.51 29.55
N ARG A 211 1.59 4.10 30.81
CA ARG A 211 0.37 3.53 31.39
C ARG A 211 -0.75 4.50 31.07
N SER A 212 -1.72 4.03 30.28
CA SER A 212 -2.96 4.75 30.01
C SER A 212 -3.47 5.31 31.33
N GLY A 213 -3.68 6.62 31.38
CA GLY A 213 -4.16 7.34 32.56
C GLY A 213 -5.34 6.61 33.16
N GLY A 214 -5.09 5.98 34.31
CA GLY A 214 -6.16 5.51 35.17
C GLY A 214 -6.94 6.73 35.63
N VAL A 215 -8.22 6.78 35.27
CA VAL A 215 -9.19 7.63 35.95
C VAL A 215 -9.06 7.34 37.44
N LEU A 216 -8.46 8.26 38.19
CA LEU A 216 -8.43 8.21 39.65
C LEU A 216 -9.88 8.18 40.13
N ARG A 217 -10.27 7.06 40.74
CA ARG A 217 -11.51 6.96 41.52
C ARG A 217 -11.36 7.84 42.76
N PRO A 218 -12.43 8.52 43.25
CA PRO A 218 -12.31 9.53 44.30
C PRO A 218 -11.98 9.03 45.72
N GLU A 219 -11.65 7.75 45.94
CA GLU A 219 -11.67 7.15 47.29
C GLU A 219 -10.30 6.86 47.92
N GLN A 220 -9.20 7.45 47.43
CA GLN A 220 -7.90 7.33 48.10
C GLN A 220 -7.17 8.68 48.15
N VAL A 221 -7.66 9.57 49.00
CA VAL A 221 -6.90 10.72 49.52
C VAL A 221 -6.53 10.39 50.96
N ASP A 222 -5.28 10.01 51.17
CA ASP A 222 -4.70 9.86 52.50
C ASP A 222 -4.25 11.26 53.00
N PRO A 223 -4.77 11.78 54.13
CA PRO A 223 -4.54 13.16 54.54
C PRO A 223 -3.28 13.26 55.40
N ALA A 224 -2.09 13.15 54.81
CA ALA A 224 -0.85 13.50 55.51
C ALA A 224 0.33 13.72 54.56
N GLN A 225 0.53 14.96 54.11
CA GLN A 225 1.87 15.54 53.98
C GLN A 225 1.82 17.07 53.76
N PRO A 226 2.78 17.83 54.30
CA PRO A 226 2.71 19.29 54.35
C PRO A 226 3.12 19.95 53.03
N ALA A 227 2.54 21.13 52.78
CA ALA A 227 2.79 21.98 51.63
C ALA A 227 4.26 22.44 51.54
N VAL A 228 4.84 22.29 50.35
CA VAL A 228 6.12 22.92 49.98
C VAL A 228 5.83 24.32 49.43
N PRO A 229 6.52 25.39 49.86
CA PRO A 229 6.25 26.74 49.38
C PRO A 229 6.81 26.96 47.97
N ALA A 230 6.06 27.72 47.17
CA ALA A 230 6.43 28.15 45.82
C ALA A 230 7.60 29.15 45.84
N PRO A 231 8.53 29.12 44.88
CA PRO A 231 9.47 30.22 44.68
C PRO A 231 8.88 31.30 43.76
N ASP A 232 9.16 32.54 44.17
CA ASP A 232 8.73 33.82 43.59
C ASP A 232 9.04 33.99 42.10
N THR A 233 8.06 34.54 41.39
CA THR A 233 8.19 35.13 40.07
C THR A 233 8.87 36.49 40.15
N GLY A 234 10.13 36.57 39.70
CA GLY A 234 10.85 37.83 39.47
C GLY A 234 11.00 38.11 37.98
N ALA A 235 10.14 38.96 37.43
CA ALA A 235 10.23 39.50 36.09
C ALA A 235 11.36 40.54 35.98
N SER A 236 12.15 40.52 34.91
CA SER A 236 12.75 41.73 34.33
C SER A 236 13.33 41.49 32.92
N ALA A 237 12.81 42.29 31.99
CA ALA A 237 13.43 42.77 30.76
C ALA A 237 13.08 44.28 30.69
N PRO A 238 13.64 45.14 29.79
CA PRO A 238 14.59 44.88 28.71
C PRO A 238 15.75 45.91 28.63
N ALA A 239 16.72 45.71 27.74
CA ALA A 239 17.47 46.79 27.06
C ALA A 239 18.24 46.27 25.83
N ASP A 240 17.81 46.73 24.65
CA ASP A 240 18.57 46.88 23.39
C ASP A 240 19.41 48.20 23.46
N PRO A 241 20.28 48.62 22.49
CA PRO A 241 20.62 48.00 21.19
C PRO A 241 22.12 48.08 20.77
N ALA A 242 22.39 47.57 19.56
CA ALA A 242 23.38 48.02 18.56
C ALA A 242 24.74 47.28 18.47
N LYS A 243 24.95 46.52 17.38
CA LYS A 243 25.72 46.90 16.18
C LYS A 243 25.98 45.70 15.25
N ASP A 244 25.53 45.81 14.00
CA ASP A 244 26.06 45.07 12.84
C ASP A 244 27.50 45.55 12.51
N PRO A 245 28.28 44.78 11.73
CA PRO A 245 28.19 44.89 10.26
C PRO A 245 28.30 43.56 9.48
N GLU A 246 27.51 43.51 8.40
CA GLU A 246 27.85 43.11 7.02
C GLU A 246 28.67 41.83 6.76
N ILE A 247 28.01 40.83 6.14
CA ILE A 247 28.63 39.99 5.11
C ILE A 247 27.67 39.88 3.93
N GLY A 248 28.14 40.38 2.78
CA GLY A 248 27.38 40.50 1.53
C GLY A 248 27.26 39.21 0.72
N TYR A 249 26.16 39.15 -0.03
CA TYR A 249 25.92 38.23 -1.14
C TYR A 249 26.48 38.83 -2.45
N PRO A 250 27.02 38.01 -3.37
CA PRO A 250 26.99 38.33 -4.78
C PRO A 250 25.82 37.59 -5.45
N GLY A 251 24.92 38.36 -6.07
CA GLY A 251 24.14 37.88 -7.19
C GLY A 251 24.88 38.15 -8.50
N THR A 252 24.58 37.40 -9.55
CA THR A 252 24.35 37.93 -10.90
C THR A 252 23.88 36.81 -11.85
N GLU A 253 22.79 37.15 -12.53
CA GLU A 253 22.55 36.94 -13.96
C GLU A 253 21.87 35.66 -14.48
N SER A 254 20.69 35.95 -15.03
CA SER A 254 19.84 35.23 -15.94
C SER A 254 20.46 35.04 -17.32
N GLU A 255 20.35 33.84 -17.88
CA GLU A 255 20.29 33.64 -19.33
C GLU A 255 19.22 32.61 -19.70
N THR A 256 18.31 33.07 -20.55
CA THR A 256 17.32 32.34 -21.34
C THR A 256 17.98 31.58 -22.48
N GLU A 257 17.71 30.28 -22.65
CA GLU A 257 17.88 29.59 -23.93
C GLU A 257 16.78 28.54 -24.16
N GLU A 258 16.08 28.69 -25.29
CA GLU A 258 15.07 27.81 -25.88
C GLU A 258 15.70 26.57 -26.59
N PRO A 259 14.90 25.53 -26.91
CA PRO A 259 15.42 24.19 -27.20
C PRO A 259 15.85 24.00 -28.66
N ARG A 260 17.00 23.36 -28.87
CA ARG A 260 17.44 22.88 -30.19
C ARG A 260 16.80 21.52 -30.51
N GLY A 261 16.08 21.49 -31.63
CA GLY A 261 15.47 20.29 -32.19
C GLY A 261 16.49 19.27 -32.69
N ILE A 262 16.15 17.99 -32.48
CA ILE A 262 16.85 16.84 -33.06
C ILE A 262 16.01 16.34 -34.24
N SER A 263 16.55 16.55 -35.43
CA SER A 263 16.09 15.96 -36.69
C SER A 263 16.62 14.53 -36.84
N VAL A 264 15.73 13.54 -37.00
CA VAL A 264 16.08 12.17 -37.37
C VAL A 264 15.68 11.93 -38.84
N PRO A 265 16.57 11.43 -39.71
CA PRO A 265 16.28 11.25 -41.12
C PRO A 265 15.50 9.95 -41.41
N HIS A 266 14.48 10.09 -42.26
CA HIS A 266 13.86 8.99 -43.02
C HIS A 266 14.81 8.41 -44.07
N ARG A 267 14.80 7.08 -44.22
CA ARG A 267 15.07 6.36 -45.48
C ARG A 267 14.86 4.85 -45.30
N PRO A 268 14.68 4.12 -46.41
CA PRO A 268 13.73 4.32 -47.51
C PRO A 268 12.55 3.34 -47.45
#